data_AF-A0A834EN84-F1
#
_entry.id   AF-A0A834EN84-F1
#
_cell.length_a   1.000
_cell.length_b   1.000
_cell.length_c   1.000
_cell.angle_alpha   90.00
_cell.angle_beta   90.00
_cell.angle_gamma   90.00
#
_symmetry.space_group_name_H-M   'P 1'
#
loop_
_entity.id
_entity.type
_entity.pdbx_description
1 polymer ?
#
loop_
_entity_poly.entity_id
_entity_poly.type
_entity_poly.pdbx_seq_one_letter_code
_entity_poly.pdbx_strand_id
1 'polypeptide(L)'
;MQLGPVIKSRLAMAYGLNVSLLERLMSRPVYLRDEDAFGACGAYNPLLVTKLVKNYRSHAALLALPSRLFYHKELEVCADPEVAASLGGWERLPRKGFPLLFHGVRGSEAREGRSPSWFNPAEAVQVLRYCCLLARSLSSQVSPQDIGVITPYRKQVEKIKILLRNVDLTDIKVGSVEEFQGQEHLVIIISTVRSNEDEFEDDRYFLGFLSNSKRFNVAVTRPKALLIVLGNPYVLVRDPCFGALLEYSITNGVYTGCDLPPELRSLQK
;
A
#
# COMPACT_ATOMS: atom_id res chain seq x y z
N MET A 1 14.38 -3.87 1.76
CA MET A 1 13.24 -3.15 1.13
C MET A 1 11.88 -3.36 1.82
N GLN A 2 11.75 -4.28 2.78
CA GLN A 2 10.54 -4.42 3.62
C GLN A 2 10.80 -3.88 5.03
N LEU A 3 9.81 -4.01 5.92
CA LEU A 3 9.87 -3.54 7.31
C LEU A 3 11.11 -4.03 8.05
N GLY A 4 11.76 -3.10 8.76
CA GLY A 4 12.86 -3.38 9.68
C GLY A 4 12.35 -3.60 11.11
N PRO A 5 13.27 -3.78 12.08
CA PRO A 5 12.90 -3.97 13.48
C PRO A 5 12.19 -2.75 14.07
N VAL A 6 11.19 -2.99 14.92
CA VAL A 6 10.47 -1.92 15.65
C VAL A 6 11.23 -1.57 16.91
N ILE A 7 11.89 -0.40 16.92
CA ILE A 7 12.67 0.09 18.05
C ILE A 7 11.92 1.23 18.75
N LYS A 8 11.61 1.05 20.03
CA LYS A 8 10.91 2.08 20.83
C LYS A 8 11.85 3.16 21.36
N SER A 9 13.09 2.79 21.70
CA SER A 9 14.07 3.73 22.24
C SER A 9 14.69 4.58 21.14
N ARG A 10 14.49 5.91 21.21
CA ARG A 10 15.12 6.86 20.29
C ARG A 10 16.65 6.80 20.36
N LEU A 11 17.20 6.58 21.55
CA LEU A 11 18.63 6.44 21.75
C LEU A 11 19.15 5.17 21.04
N ALA A 12 18.48 4.04 21.21
CA ALA A 12 18.87 2.80 20.51
C ALA A 12 18.78 2.92 18.98
N MET A 13 17.79 3.65 18.46
CA MET A 13 17.71 3.98 17.03
C MET A 13 18.89 4.85 16.58
N ALA A 14 19.26 5.87 17.36
CA ALA A 14 20.40 6.74 17.06
C ALA A 14 21.73 5.96 16.99
N TYR A 15 21.87 4.89 17.78
CA TYR A 15 23.02 3.99 17.76
C TYR A 15 22.85 2.77 16.82
N GLY A 16 21.88 2.79 15.91
CA GLY A 16 21.79 1.85 14.80
C GLY A 16 21.09 0.52 15.09
N LEU A 17 20.43 0.36 16.24
CA LEU A 17 19.67 -0.87 16.55
C LEU A 17 18.48 -1.09 15.61
N ASN A 18 18.10 -0.06 14.85
CA ASN A 18 17.10 -0.14 13.79
C ASN A 18 17.63 -0.77 12.49
N VAL A 19 18.93 -1.05 12.39
CA VAL A 19 19.56 -1.68 11.21
C VAL A 19 19.72 -3.17 11.48
N SER A 20 19.08 -3.99 10.65
CA SER A 20 19.19 -5.44 10.77
C SER A 20 20.61 -5.94 10.42
N LEU A 21 20.96 -7.14 10.87
CA LEU A 21 22.21 -7.81 10.48
C LEU A 21 22.34 -7.87 8.95
N LEU A 22 21.27 -8.25 8.25
CA LEU A 22 21.25 -8.35 6.79
C LEU A 22 21.51 -6.98 6.14
N GLU A 23 20.83 -5.91 6.57
CA GLU A 23 21.08 -4.57 6.02
C GLU A 23 22.52 -4.11 6.25
N ARG A 24 23.10 -4.45 7.41
CA ARG A 24 24.50 -4.15 7.72
C ARG A 24 25.50 -4.98 6.89
N LEU A 25 25.13 -6.20 6.49
CA LEU A 25 25.93 -6.99 5.56
C LEU A 25 25.83 -6.43 4.13
N MET A 26 24.62 -6.09 3.69
CA MET A 26 24.37 -5.52 2.36
C MET A 26 25.05 -4.17 2.12
N SER A 27 25.50 -3.46 3.15
CA SER A 27 26.29 -2.24 3.02
C SER A 27 27.80 -2.46 2.90
N ARG A 28 28.28 -3.71 3.03
CA ARG A 28 29.70 -4.05 2.85
C ARG A 28 30.02 -4.19 1.36
N PRO A 29 31.23 -3.81 0.91
CA PRO A 29 31.61 -3.82 -0.50
C PRO A 29 31.29 -5.11 -1.25
N VAL A 30 31.54 -6.27 -0.63
CA VAL A 30 31.32 -7.58 -1.25
C VAL A 30 29.84 -7.92 -1.51
N TYR A 31 28.90 -7.24 -0.84
CA TYR A 31 27.45 -7.43 -1.01
C TYR A 31 26.78 -6.30 -1.80
N LEU A 32 27.54 -5.28 -2.22
CA LEU A 32 26.99 -4.18 -3.00
C LEU A 32 26.52 -4.68 -4.38
N ARG A 33 25.56 -3.95 -4.93
CA ARG A 33 25.08 -4.19 -6.29
C ARG A 33 26.16 -3.72 -7.26
N ASP A 34 26.47 -4.55 -8.24
CA ASP A 34 27.43 -4.29 -9.32
C ASP A 34 26.85 -4.83 -10.63
N GLU A 35 26.34 -3.91 -11.46
CA GLU A 35 25.73 -4.25 -12.74
C GLU A 35 26.76 -4.62 -13.79
N ASP A 36 27.97 -4.06 -13.72
CA ASP A 36 29.05 -4.31 -14.67
C ASP A 36 29.63 -5.71 -14.46
N ALA A 37 29.84 -6.11 -13.20
CA ALA A 37 30.41 -7.41 -12.87
C ALA A 37 29.38 -8.55 -12.88
N PHE A 38 28.14 -8.31 -12.43
CA PHE A 38 27.15 -9.36 -12.18
C PHE A 38 25.82 -9.14 -12.89
N GLY A 39 25.74 -8.29 -13.93
CA GLY A 39 24.50 -8.01 -14.65
C GLY A 39 23.75 -9.26 -15.10
N ALA A 40 24.46 -10.29 -15.57
CA ALA A 40 23.87 -11.57 -15.99
C ALA A 40 23.24 -12.40 -14.84
N CYS A 41 23.56 -12.08 -13.58
CA CYS A 41 23.11 -12.80 -12.39
C CYS A 41 22.28 -11.92 -11.44
N GLY A 42 21.64 -10.86 -11.94
CA GLY A 42 20.81 -9.96 -11.12
C GLY A 42 21.62 -8.90 -10.35
N ALA A 43 22.82 -8.56 -10.86
CA ALA A 43 23.71 -7.50 -10.38
C ALA A 43 24.23 -7.68 -8.94
N TYR A 44 24.22 -8.90 -8.41
CA TYR A 44 24.90 -9.24 -7.17
C TYR A 44 25.77 -10.48 -7.37
N ASN A 45 26.81 -10.61 -6.55
CA ASN A 45 27.63 -11.81 -6.54
C ASN A 45 26.76 -13.04 -6.17
N PRO A 46 26.56 -14.01 -7.08
CA PRO A 46 25.64 -15.14 -6.86
C PRO A 46 26.12 -16.11 -5.78
N LEU A 47 27.40 -16.05 -5.39
CA LEU A 47 27.95 -16.83 -4.28
C LEU A 47 27.57 -16.26 -2.91
N LEU A 48 27.13 -14.99 -2.86
CA LEU A 48 26.87 -14.26 -1.63
C LEU A 48 25.39 -13.89 -1.47
N VAL A 49 24.71 -13.57 -2.57
CA VAL A 49 23.33 -13.08 -2.57
C VAL A 49 22.53 -13.82 -3.63
N THR A 50 21.48 -14.51 -3.18
CA THR A 50 20.47 -15.09 -4.06
C THR A 50 19.21 -14.23 -4.01
N LYS A 51 18.92 -13.51 -5.11
CA LYS A 51 17.70 -12.71 -5.24
C LYS A 51 16.58 -13.54 -5.85
N LEU A 52 15.46 -13.64 -5.13
CA LEU A 52 14.24 -14.26 -5.64
C LEU A 52 13.40 -13.20 -6.37
N VAL A 53 13.27 -13.35 -7.68
CA VAL A 53 12.60 -12.37 -8.56
C VAL A 53 11.19 -12.78 -8.99
N LYS A 54 10.88 -14.08 -8.97
CA LYS A 54 9.58 -14.60 -9.37
C LYS A 54 8.53 -14.33 -8.30
N ASN A 55 7.50 -13.56 -8.66
CA ASN A 55 6.37 -13.23 -7.81
C ASN A 55 5.17 -14.11 -8.17
N TYR A 56 4.76 -14.97 -7.24
CA TYR A 56 3.63 -15.88 -7.40
C TYR A 56 2.32 -15.38 -6.78
N ARG A 57 2.26 -14.10 -6.37
CA ARG A 57 1.13 -13.56 -5.60
C ARG A 57 0.17 -12.75 -6.47
N SER A 58 0.70 -11.75 -7.15
CA SER A 58 -0.10 -10.59 -7.55
C SER A 58 -0.23 -10.47 -9.06
N HIS A 59 -1.35 -9.89 -9.49
CA HIS A 59 -1.55 -9.46 -10.87
C HIS A 59 -0.43 -8.53 -11.37
N ALA A 60 -0.09 -8.62 -12.67
CA ALA A 60 0.99 -7.83 -13.29
C ALA A 60 0.86 -6.32 -13.03
N ALA A 61 -0.35 -5.78 -13.17
CA ALA A 61 -0.65 -4.36 -12.93
C ALA A 61 -0.36 -3.90 -11.48
N LEU A 62 -0.48 -4.81 -10.50
CA LEU A 62 -0.19 -4.54 -9.09
C LEU A 62 1.31 -4.66 -8.79
N LEU A 63 2.01 -5.56 -9.49
CA LEU A 63 3.44 -5.78 -9.32
C LEU A 63 4.32 -4.70 -9.98
N ALA A 64 3.84 -4.11 -11.07
CA ALA A 64 4.62 -3.19 -11.91
C ALA A 64 5.19 -2.00 -11.14
N LEU A 65 4.37 -1.30 -10.35
CA LEU A 65 4.82 -0.13 -9.60
C LEU A 65 5.80 -0.49 -8.47
N PRO A 66 5.52 -1.44 -7.56
CA PRO A 66 6.49 -1.86 -6.54
C PRO A 66 7.80 -2.36 -7.14
N SER A 67 7.74 -3.13 -8.24
CA SER A 67 8.93 -3.62 -8.93
C SER A 67 9.80 -2.47 -9.42
N ARG A 68 9.19 -1.43 -10.01
CA ARG A 68 9.88 -0.23 -10.46
C ARG A 68 10.49 0.56 -9.31
N LEU A 69 9.75 0.79 -8.24
CA LEU A 69 10.18 1.65 -7.13
C LEU A 69 11.23 1.00 -6.22
N PHE A 70 11.14 -0.32 -6.00
CA PHE A 70 11.90 -0.98 -4.93
C PHE A 70 12.80 -2.13 -5.40
N TYR A 71 12.66 -2.58 -6.65
CA TYR A 71 13.31 -3.81 -7.12
C TYR A 71 13.90 -3.67 -8.53
N HIS A 72 14.21 -2.44 -8.98
CA HIS A 72 14.89 -2.17 -10.26
C HIS A 72 14.19 -2.78 -11.49
N LYS A 73 12.85 -2.93 -11.45
CA LYS A 73 12.04 -3.57 -12.50
C LYS A 73 12.39 -5.05 -12.76
N GLU A 74 13.00 -5.73 -11.79
CA GLU A 74 13.43 -7.12 -11.95
C GLU A 74 12.39 -8.16 -11.54
N LEU A 75 11.26 -7.79 -10.92
CA LEU A 75 10.27 -8.78 -10.48
C LEU A 75 9.49 -9.36 -11.66
N GLU A 76 9.42 -10.69 -11.72
CA GLU A 76 8.72 -11.44 -12.75
C GLU A 76 7.34 -11.86 -12.26
N VAL A 77 6.32 -11.75 -13.12
CA VAL A 77 4.96 -12.20 -12.81
C VAL A 77 4.88 -13.69 -13.05
N CYS A 78 4.65 -14.46 -11.99
CA CYS A 78 4.45 -15.92 -12.02
C CYS A 78 3.20 -16.35 -11.23
N ALA A 79 2.34 -15.39 -10.86
CA ALA A 79 1.11 -15.67 -10.14
C ALA A 79 0.14 -16.48 -11.01
N ASP A 80 -0.66 -17.32 -10.36
CA ASP A 80 -1.75 -18.04 -11.01
C ASP A 80 -2.72 -17.03 -11.67
N PRO A 81 -2.87 -17.04 -13.01
CA PRO A 81 -3.74 -16.11 -13.71
C PRO A 81 -5.20 -16.19 -13.25
N GLU A 82 -5.69 -17.36 -12.85
CA GLU A 82 -7.09 -17.53 -12.41
C GLU A 82 -7.34 -16.76 -11.11
N VAL A 83 -6.42 -16.86 -10.16
CA VAL A 83 -6.50 -16.12 -8.89
C VAL A 83 -6.24 -14.64 -9.12
N ALA A 84 -5.15 -14.29 -9.82
CA ALA A 84 -4.71 -12.92 -9.97
C ALA A 84 -5.66 -12.06 -10.82
N ALA A 85 -6.32 -12.66 -11.82
CA ALA A 85 -7.28 -11.96 -12.68
C ALA A 85 -8.75 -12.12 -12.23
N SER A 86 -9.01 -12.88 -11.15
CA SER A 86 -10.37 -13.18 -10.65
C SER A 86 -11.25 -11.94 -10.45
N LEU A 87 -10.66 -10.80 -10.10
CA LEU A 87 -11.35 -9.53 -9.88
C LEU A 87 -11.15 -8.49 -10.99
N GLY A 88 -10.49 -8.85 -12.10
CA GLY A 88 -10.32 -7.94 -13.24
C GLY A 88 -11.65 -7.53 -13.90
N GLY A 89 -12.69 -8.34 -13.74
CA GLY A 89 -14.04 -8.08 -14.23
C GLY A 89 -14.94 -7.30 -13.28
N TRP A 90 -14.49 -7.00 -12.05
CA TRP A 90 -15.35 -6.44 -11.00
C TRP A 90 -16.05 -5.14 -11.43
N GLU A 91 -17.36 -5.05 -11.23
CA GLU A 91 -18.25 -3.98 -11.75
C GLU A 91 -17.84 -2.56 -11.36
N ARG A 92 -17.13 -2.40 -10.26
CA ARG A 92 -16.76 -1.09 -9.71
C ARG A 92 -15.34 -0.65 -10.11
N LEU A 93 -14.61 -1.46 -10.87
CA LEU A 93 -13.35 -1.02 -11.47
C LEU A 93 -13.61 0.04 -12.55
N PRO A 94 -12.93 1.20 -12.51
CA PRO A 94 -13.01 2.20 -13.57
C PRO A 94 -12.58 1.64 -14.93
N ARG A 95 -11.56 0.77 -14.92
CA ARG A 95 -11.05 0.08 -16.11
C ARG A 95 -11.00 -1.43 -15.87
N LYS A 96 -11.69 -2.18 -16.71
CA LYS A 96 -11.67 -3.65 -16.69
C LYS A 96 -10.28 -4.18 -17.02
N GLY A 97 -9.90 -5.29 -16.38
CA GLY A 97 -8.59 -5.92 -16.52
C GLY A 97 -7.46 -5.19 -15.79
N PHE A 98 -7.74 -4.08 -15.10
CA PHE A 98 -6.75 -3.36 -14.30
C PHE A 98 -7.17 -3.36 -12.81
N PRO A 99 -6.71 -4.34 -12.01
CA PRO A 99 -7.18 -4.56 -10.64
C PRO A 99 -6.60 -3.59 -9.60
N LEU A 100 -6.52 -2.30 -9.94
CA LEU A 100 -6.18 -1.22 -9.04
C LEU A 100 -7.32 -0.21 -9.07
N LEU A 101 -7.65 0.35 -7.91
CA LEU A 101 -8.57 1.47 -7.79
C LEU A 101 -8.01 2.47 -6.79
N PHE A 102 -7.74 3.68 -7.24
CA PHE A 102 -7.48 4.79 -6.35
C PHE A 102 -8.74 5.64 -6.23
N HIS A 103 -9.29 5.76 -5.02
CA HIS A 103 -10.45 6.61 -4.76
C HIS A 103 -10.01 7.78 -3.87
N GLY A 104 -9.98 8.96 -4.49
CA GLY A 104 -9.67 10.23 -3.84
C GLY A 104 -10.76 10.64 -2.86
N VAL A 105 -10.40 10.84 -1.59
CA VAL A 105 -11.32 11.26 -0.53
C VAL A 105 -10.77 12.53 0.13
N ARG A 106 -11.44 13.67 -0.10
CA ARG A 106 -11.18 14.92 0.65
C ARG A 106 -12.06 14.94 1.90
N GLY A 107 -11.63 14.21 2.93
CA GLY A 107 -12.28 14.18 4.23
C GLY A 107 -11.62 15.12 5.24
N SER A 108 -12.16 15.16 6.46
CA SER A 108 -11.50 15.83 7.60
C SER A 108 -10.95 14.79 8.56
N GLU A 109 -9.65 14.85 8.84
CA GLU A 109 -9.02 14.04 9.89
C GLU A 109 -9.41 14.56 11.27
N ALA A 110 -9.67 13.64 12.21
CA ALA A 110 -10.10 13.96 13.57
C ALA A 110 -9.33 13.15 14.62
N ARG A 111 -9.37 13.63 15.86
CA ARG A 111 -8.86 12.95 17.07
C ARG A 111 -9.95 12.90 18.12
N GLU A 112 -10.00 11.81 18.88
CA GLU A 112 -10.91 11.68 20.02
C GLU A 112 -10.22 12.13 21.31
N GLY A 113 -10.69 13.24 21.88
CA GLY A 113 -10.17 13.77 23.15
C GLY A 113 -8.66 13.97 23.12
N ARG A 114 -7.94 13.31 24.04
CA ARG A 114 -6.47 13.35 24.14
C ARG A 114 -5.76 12.22 23.38
N SER A 115 -6.47 11.46 22.55
CA SER A 115 -5.85 10.36 21.80
C SER A 115 -4.82 10.90 20.79
N PRO A 116 -3.59 10.35 20.74
CA PRO A 116 -2.60 10.77 19.76
C PRO A 116 -2.88 10.22 18.35
N SER A 117 -3.84 9.30 18.19
CA SER A 117 -4.14 8.64 16.91
C SER A 117 -5.24 9.37 16.15
N TRP A 118 -5.02 9.53 14.85
CA TRP A 118 -6.00 10.11 13.92
C TRP A 118 -7.00 9.06 13.41
N PHE A 119 -8.14 9.55 12.92
CA PHE A 119 -9.08 8.79 12.11
C PHE A 119 -9.77 9.75 11.12
N ASN A 120 -10.31 9.20 10.04
CA ASN A 120 -11.02 9.94 9.01
C ASN A 120 -12.36 9.25 8.75
N PRO A 121 -13.48 9.85 9.21
CA PRO A 121 -14.82 9.27 9.04
C PRO A 121 -15.20 9.02 7.59
N ALA A 122 -14.84 9.95 6.68
CA ALA A 122 -15.19 9.83 5.26
C ALA A 122 -14.49 8.62 4.62
N GLU A 123 -13.20 8.45 4.89
CA GLU A 123 -12.48 7.25 4.45
C GLU A 123 -13.03 5.98 5.10
N ALA A 124 -13.36 5.98 6.40
CA ALA A 124 -13.87 4.80 7.11
C ALA A 124 -15.21 4.32 6.53
N VAL A 125 -16.11 5.25 6.19
CA VAL A 125 -17.38 4.94 5.51
C VAL A 125 -17.12 4.41 4.10
N GLN A 126 -16.15 4.97 3.38
CA GLN A 126 -15.81 4.50 2.04
C GLN A 126 -15.16 3.10 2.06
N VAL A 127 -14.35 2.78 3.08
CA VAL A 127 -13.87 1.40 3.33
C VAL A 127 -15.06 0.47 3.50
N LEU A 128 -15.98 0.80 4.42
CA LEU A 128 -17.17 -0.02 4.68
C LEU A 128 -17.95 -0.29 3.38
N ARG A 129 -18.17 0.76 2.59
CA ARG A 129 -18.88 0.67 1.31
C ARG A 129 -18.20 -0.33 0.36
N TYR A 130 -16.87 -0.26 0.22
CA TYR A 130 -16.14 -1.20 -0.64
C TYR A 130 -16.16 -2.63 -0.10
N CYS A 131 -15.99 -2.83 1.22
CA CYS A 131 -16.14 -4.14 1.85
C CYS A 131 -17.51 -4.75 1.55
N CYS A 132 -18.60 -3.99 1.71
CA CYS A 132 -19.96 -4.45 1.38
C CYS A 132 -20.11 -4.79 -0.11
N LEU A 133 -19.57 -3.95 -1.00
CA LEU A 133 -19.65 -4.18 -2.45
C LEU A 133 -18.90 -5.44 -2.89
N LEU A 134 -17.80 -5.79 -2.23
CA LEU A 134 -17.02 -6.99 -2.52
C LEU A 134 -17.65 -8.23 -1.92
N ALA A 135 -18.04 -8.18 -0.64
CA ALA A 135 -18.61 -9.32 0.08
C ALA A 135 -20.01 -9.71 -0.43
N ARG A 136 -20.75 -8.75 -1.00
CA ARG A 136 -22.12 -8.94 -1.50
C ARG A 136 -22.23 -8.82 -3.03
N SER A 137 -21.10 -8.85 -3.74
CA SER A 137 -21.12 -8.84 -5.21
C SER A 137 -21.74 -10.12 -5.75
N LEU A 138 -22.69 -10.00 -6.68
CA LEU A 138 -23.29 -11.15 -7.36
C LEU A 138 -22.35 -11.76 -8.42
N SER A 139 -21.47 -10.93 -9.00
CA SER A 139 -20.57 -11.30 -10.09
C SER A 139 -19.18 -11.74 -9.63
N SER A 140 -18.76 -11.35 -8.42
CA SER A 140 -17.44 -11.67 -7.88
C SER A 140 -17.47 -11.70 -6.36
N GLN A 141 -18.25 -12.62 -5.78
CA GLN A 141 -18.40 -12.71 -4.34
C GLN A 141 -17.05 -13.08 -3.70
N VAL A 142 -16.50 -12.16 -2.92
CA VAL A 142 -15.25 -12.37 -2.17
C VAL A 142 -15.61 -12.75 -0.74
N SER A 143 -15.03 -13.84 -0.23
CA SER A 143 -15.16 -14.19 1.18
C SER A 143 -14.66 -13.03 2.05
N PRO A 144 -15.35 -12.65 3.14
CA PRO A 144 -14.86 -11.64 4.07
C PRO A 144 -13.42 -11.89 4.55
N GLN A 145 -13.03 -13.15 4.74
CA GLN A 145 -11.68 -13.54 5.16
C GLN A 145 -10.59 -13.26 4.10
N ASP A 146 -11.00 -13.16 2.83
CA ASP A 146 -10.12 -12.83 1.70
C ASP A 146 -9.97 -11.32 1.49
N ILE A 147 -10.59 -10.49 2.36
CA ILE A 147 -10.49 -9.03 2.34
C ILE A 147 -9.65 -8.58 3.53
N GLY A 148 -8.59 -7.82 3.24
CA GLY A 148 -7.79 -7.14 4.24
C GLY A 148 -7.91 -5.63 4.14
N VAL A 149 -8.04 -4.95 5.27
CA VAL A 149 -8.01 -3.49 5.37
C VAL A 149 -6.77 -3.06 6.14
N ILE A 150 -5.91 -2.29 5.48
CA ILE A 150 -4.68 -1.76 6.03
C ILE A 150 -4.84 -0.27 6.30
N THR A 151 -4.54 0.17 7.52
CA THR A 151 -4.51 1.58 7.85
C THR A 151 -3.46 1.90 8.91
N PRO A 152 -2.76 3.04 8.81
CA PRO A 152 -1.63 3.34 9.69
C PRO A 152 -2.03 3.75 11.11
N TYR A 153 -3.30 4.08 11.34
CA TYR A 153 -3.76 4.63 12.61
C TYR A 153 -4.67 3.68 13.37
N ARG A 154 -4.32 3.41 14.65
CA ARG A 154 -5.09 2.52 15.54
C ARG A 154 -6.54 2.97 15.69
N LYS A 155 -6.80 4.29 15.77
CA LYS A 155 -8.17 4.81 15.86
C LYS A 155 -8.98 4.58 14.58
N GLN A 156 -8.35 4.66 13.41
CA GLN A 156 -9.01 4.29 12.15
C GLN A 156 -9.36 2.79 12.13
N VAL A 157 -8.45 1.90 12.59
CA VAL A 157 -8.73 0.46 12.74
C VAL A 157 -9.96 0.24 13.61
N GLU A 158 -10.02 0.88 14.78
CA GLU A 158 -11.13 0.77 15.73
C GLU A 158 -12.46 1.20 15.10
N LYS A 159 -12.49 2.35 14.41
CA LYS A 159 -13.69 2.87 13.75
C LYS A 159 -14.17 1.95 12.61
N ILE A 160 -13.26 1.48 11.77
CA ILE A 160 -13.62 0.55 10.69
C ILE A 160 -14.16 -0.77 11.24
N LYS A 161 -13.55 -1.34 12.29
CA LYS A 161 -14.05 -2.57 12.93
C LYS A 161 -15.45 -2.39 13.51
N ILE A 162 -15.77 -1.24 14.11
CA ILE A 162 -17.11 -0.92 14.60
C ILE A 162 -18.10 -0.89 13.42
N LEU A 163 -17.76 -0.18 12.34
CA LEU A 163 -18.60 -0.09 11.15
C LEU A 163 -18.88 -1.46 10.52
N LEU A 164 -17.86 -2.31 10.40
CA LEU A 164 -17.99 -3.65 9.84
C LEU A 164 -18.83 -4.58 10.71
N ARG A 165 -18.73 -4.45 12.04
CA ARG A 165 -19.57 -5.22 12.97
C ARG A 165 -21.05 -4.92 12.78
N ASN A 166 -21.41 -3.66 12.50
CA ASN A 166 -22.81 -3.27 12.30
C ASN A 166 -23.44 -3.83 11.02
N VAL A 167 -22.66 -4.46 10.14
CA VAL A 167 -23.13 -5.07 8.88
C VAL A 167 -22.74 -6.55 8.75
N ASP A 168 -22.34 -7.18 9.86
CA ASP A 168 -21.93 -8.59 9.95
C ASP A 168 -20.75 -8.98 9.06
N LEU A 169 -19.76 -8.08 8.90
CA LEU A 169 -18.51 -8.31 8.16
C LEU A 169 -17.28 -8.35 9.08
N THR A 170 -17.42 -8.96 10.26
CA THR A 170 -16.36 -9.00 11.29
C THR A 170 -15.15 -9.85 10.92
N ASP A 171 -15.32 -10.76 9.96
CA ASP A 171 -14.26 -11.66 9.48
C ASP A 171 -13.24 -10.96 8.56
N ILE A 172 -13.55 -9.73 8.11
CA ILE A 172 -12.60 -8.89 7.40
C ILE A 172 -11.48 -8.47 8.35
N LYS A 173 -10.24 -8.81 7.99
CA LYS A 173 -9.09 -8.41 8.78
C LYS A 173 -8.86 -6.91 8.63
N VAL A 174 -8.79 -6.18 9.75
CA VAL A 174 -8.44 -4.76 9.79
C VAL A 174 -7.26 -4.54 10.74
N GLY A 175 -6.21 -3.89 10.28
CA GLY A 175 -4.99 -3.69 11.07
C GLY A 175 -3.96 -2.77 10.43
N SER A 176 -2.84 -2.59 11.14
CA SER A 176 -1.66 -1.85 10.68
C SER A 176 -0.86 -2.63 9.64
N VAL A 177 0.06 -1.95 8.94
CA VAL A 177 0.94 -2.60 7.95
C VAL A 177 1.77 -3.71 8.60
N GLU A 178 2.22 -3.50 9.82
CA GLU A 178 2.98 -4.47 10.63
C GLU A 178 2.19 -5.77 10.86
N GLU A 179 0.88 -5.67 11.13
CA GLU A 179 0.00 -6.84 11.34
C GLU A 179 -0.27 -7.64 10.05
N PHE A 180 0.00 -7.05 8.89
CA PHE A 180 -0.14 -7.68 7.58
C PHE A 180 1.18 -8.20 7.00
N GLN A 181 2.30 -7.99 7.69
CA GLN A 181 3.58 -8.51 7.24
C GLN A 181 3.56 -10.04 7.18
N GLY A 182 3.95 -10.60 6.03
CA GLY A 182 3.91 -12.05 5.79
C GLY A 182 2.53 -12.62 5.47
N GLN A 183 1.49 -11.79 5.48
CA GLN A 183 0.14 -12.19 5.09
C GLN A 183 -0.19 -11.71 3.68
N GLU A 184 -1.20 -12.31 3.07
CA GLU A 184 -1.70 -11.97 1.75
C GLU A 184 -3.21 -12.20 1.72
N HIS A 185 -3.93 -11.36 1.00
CA HIS A 185 -5.38 -11.43 0.88
C HIS A 185 -5.74 -11.27 -0.60
N LEU A 186 -6.88 -11.80 -1.02
CA LEU A 186 -7.36 -11.64 -2.39
C LEU A 186 -7.52 -10.14 -2.71
N VAL A 187 -8.12 -9.41 -1.77
CA VAL A 187 -8.34 -7.97 -1.85
C VAL A 187 -7.66 -7.26 -0.69
N ILE A 188 -6.98 -6.15 -1.00
CA ILE A 188 -6.49 -5.22 0.01
C ILE A 188 -7.10 -3.85 -0.21
N ILE A 189 -7.63 -3.27 0.86
CA ILE A 189 -8.08 -1.88 0.92
C ILE A 189 -7.14 -1.10 1.84
N ILE A 190 -6.53 -0.02 1.34
CA ILE A 190 -5.66 0.85 2.11
C ILE A 190 -6.41 2.14 2.43
N SER A 191 -6.52 2.51 3.71
CA SER A 191 -7.00 3.83 4.15
C SER A 191 -5.84 4.63 4.72
N THR A 192 -5.53 5.76 4.08
CA THR A 192 -4.37 6.60 4.42
C THR A 192 -4.66 7.62 5.52
N VAL A 193 -5.92 7.97 5.74
CA VAL A 193 -6.48 8.82 6.81
C VAL A 193 -6.15 10.30 6.69
N ARG A 194 -4.89 10.64 6.38
CA ARG A 194 -4.44 12.03 6.42
C ARG A 194 -5.06 12.84 5.29
N SER A 195 -5.63 13.97 5.65
CA SER A 195 -6.39 14.82 4.74
C SER A 195 -6.27 16.32 5.04
N ASN A 196 -5.46 16.73 6.02
CA ASN A 196 -5.13 18.15 6.16
C ASN A 196 -4.16 18.57 5.02
N GLU A 197 -4.61 19.55 4.25
CA GLU A 197 -3.96 20.07 3.04
C GLU A 197 -3.07 21.31 3.32
N ASP A 198 -3.04 21.81 4.55
CA ASP A 198 -2.21 22.94 4.94
C ASP A 198 -0.74 22.64 4.63
N GLU A 199 -0.01 23.67 4.21
CA GLU A 199 1.43 23.58 4.01
C GLU A 199 2.11 23.60 5.38
N PHE A 200 2.84 22.54 5.71
CA PHE A 200 3.67 22.48 6.90
C PHE A 200 5.13 22.63 6.49
N GLU A 201 5.92 23.38 7.26
CA GLU A 201 7.36 23.56 7.01
C GLU A 201 8.15 22.24 6.97
N ASP A 202 7.59 21.14 7.54
CA ASP A 202 8.14 19.79 7.43
C ASP A 202 7.05 18.75 7.10
N ASP A 203 6.82 18.55 5.79
CA ASP A 203 5.88 17.55 5.25
C ASP A 203 6.17 16.12 5.76
N ARG A 204 7.43 15.79 6.10
CA ARG A 204 7.77 14.46 6.65
C ARG A 204 7.18 14.25 8.04
N TYR A 205 7.10 15.31 8.83
CA TYR A 205 6.47 15.27 10.15
C TYR A 205 4.95 15.15 10.03
N PHE A 206 4.37 15.79 9.01
CA PHE A 206 2.93 15.77 8.77
C PHE A 206 2.45 14.42 8.23
N LEU A 207 3.08 13.86 7.20
CA LEU A 207 2.72 12.54 6.66
C LEU A 207 3.14 11.40 7.61
N GLY A 208 4.18 11.61 8.42
CA GLY A 208 4.59 10.77 9.54
C GLY A 208 4.72 9.29 9.17
N PHE A 209 3.74 8.48 9.53
CA PHE A 209 3.74 7.03 9.26
C PHE A 209 3.67 6.69 7.77
N LEU A 210 3.01 7.55 6.95
CA LEU A 210 2.81 7.34 5.51
C LEU A 210 4.10 7.51 4.71
N SER A 211 5.06 8.31 5.19
CA SER A 211 6.33 8.58 4.49
C SER A 211 7.35 7.45 4.57
N ASN A 212 7.02 6.34 5.23
CA ASN A 212 7.90 5.18 5.30
C ASN A 212 7.73 4.30 4.05
N SER A 213 8.69 4.40 3.14
CA SER A 213 8.71 3.65 1.88
C SER A 213 8.67 2.12 2.05
N LYS A 214 9.23 1.58 3.14
CA LYS A 214 9.15 0.14 3.46
C LYS A 214 7.72 -0.28 3.79
N ARG A 215 6.98 0.56 4.53
CA ARG A 215 5.57 0.31 4.86
C ARG A 215 4.68 0.40 3.64
N PHE A 216 4.91 1.42 2.80
CA PHE A 216 4.23 1.53 1.51
C PHE A 216 4.42 0.24 0.71
N ASN A 217 5.67 -0.19 0.49
CA ASN A 217 5.99 -1.40 -0.27
C ASN A 217 5.29 -2.65 0.30
N VAL A 218 5.30 -2.84 1.62
CA VAL A 218 4.58 -3.96 2.25
C VAL A 218 3.09 -3.87 1.93
N ALA A 219 2.44 -2.73 2.16
CA ALA A 219 1.01 -2.55 1.98
C ALA A 219 0.55 -2.83 0.54
N VAL A 220 1.23 -2.25 -0.46
CA VAL A 220 0.83 -2.40 -1.88
C VAL A 220 1.19 -3.77 -2.48
N THR A 221 1.98 -4.59 -1.79
CA THR A 221 2.36 -5.96 -2.22
C THR A 221 1.62 -7.07 -1.46
N ARG A 222 0.64 -6.72 -0.61
CA ARG A 222 -0.26 -7.67 0.04
C ARG A 222 -1.39 -8.25 -0.84
N PRO A 223 -1.96 -7.52 -1.83
CA PRO A 223 -3.10 -8.04 -2.60
C PRO A 223 -2.70 -9.06 -3.64
N LYS A 224 -3.53 -10.10 -3.84
CA LYS A 224 -3.41 -11.04 -4.95
C LYS A 224 -4.10 -10.51 -6.22
N ALA A 225 -5.35 -10.12 -6.08
CA ALA A 225 -6.24 -9.89 -7.23
C ALA A 225 -6.85 -8.49 -7.29
N LEU A 226 -6.84 -7.69 -6.21
CA LEU A 226 -7.37 -6.33 -6.23
C LEU A 226 -6.74 -5.45 -5.14
N LEU A 227 -6.31 -4.25 -5.52
CA LEU A 227 -5.90 -3.19 -4.60
C LEU A 227 -6.86 -2.01 -4.70
N ILE A 228 -7.44 -1.59 -3.58
CA ILE A 228 -8.20 -0.34 -3.45
C ILE A 228 -7.44 0.58 -2.51
N VAL A 229 -7.21 1.83 -2.90
CA VAL A 229 -6.53 2.84 -2.07
C VAL A 229 -7.45 4.03 -1.87
N LEU A 230 -7.60 4.44 -0.61
CA LEU A 230 -8.40 5.56 -0.16
C LEU A 230 -7.50 6.60 0.47
N GLY A 231 -7.60 7.83 -0.02
CA GLY A 231 -6.82 8.93 0.53
C GLY A 231 -7.03 10.25 -0.16
N ASN A 232 -6.56 11.32 0.48
CA ASN A 232 -6.63 12.65 -0.10
C ASN A 232 -5.47 12.85 -1.11
N PRO A 233 -5.75 13.01 -2.42
CA PRO A 233 -4.70 13.18 -3.42
C PRO A 233 -3.87 14.46 -3.22
N TYR A 234 -4.46 15.52 -2.64
CA TYR A 234 -3.77 16.79 -2.34
C TYR A 234 -2.69 16.64 -1.27
N VAL A 235 -2.86 15.66 -0.37
CA VAL A 235 -1.89 15.34 0.69
C VAL A 235 -0.88 14.31 0.20
N LEU A 236 -1.38 13.28 -0.49
CA LEU A 236 -0.58 12.12 -0.88
C LEU A 236 0.38 12.40 -2.05
N VAL A 237 0.12 13.41 -2.88
CA VAL A 237 1.04 13.82 -3.95
C VAL A 237 2.41 14.27 -3.41
N ARG A 238 2.47 14.75 -2.16
CA ARG A 238 3.70 15.21 -1.51
C ARG A 238 4.64 14.07 -1.11
N ASP A 239 4.11 12.84 -0.97
CA ASP A 239 4.94 11.66 -0.70
C ASP A 239 5.45 11.03 -2.01
N PRO A 240 6.75 10.75 -2.17
CA PRO A 240 7.28 10.19 -3.41
C PRO A 240 6.66 8.85 -3.83
N CYS A 241 6.31 7.97 -2.86
CA CYS A 241 5.75 6.65 -3.17
C CYS A 241 4.26 6.73 -3.51
N PHE A 242 3.48 7.47 -2.71
CA PHE A 242 2.06 7.67 -2.99
C PHE A 242 1.82 8.59 -4.19
N GLY A 243 2.66 9.61 -4.41
CA GLY A 243 2.67 10.42 -5.63
C GLY A 243 2.88 9.55 -6.88
N ALA A 244 3.87 8.67 -6.87
CA ALA A 244 4.08 7.72 -7.96
C ALA A 244 2.90 6.75 -8.15
N LEU A 245 2.19 6.37 -7.08
CA LEU A 245 0.97 5.56 -7.15
C LEU A 245 -0.21 6.35 -7.73
N LEU A 246 -0.37 7.62 -7.37
CA LEU A 246 -1.37 8.53 -7.92
C LEU A 246 -1.17 8.70 -9.42
N GLU A 247 0.04 9.07 -9.85
CA GLU A 247 0.40 9.22 -11.26
C GLU A 247 0.13 7.92 -12.04
N TYR A 248 0.53 6.78 -11.48
CA TYR A 248 0.27 5.46 -12.07
C TYR A 248 -1.23 5.18 -12.18
N SER A 249 -2.02 5.56 -11.17
CA SER A 249 -3.47 5.34 -11.17
C SER A 249 -4.18 6.24 -12.19
N ILE A 250 -3.79 7.50 -12.31
CA ILE A 250 -4.37 8.46 -13.25
C ILE A 250 -4.03 8.07 -14.69
N THR A 251 -2.75 7.80 -14.97
CA THR A 251 -2.27 7.45 -16.32
C THR A 251 -2.92 6.17 -16.86
N ASN A 252 -3.30 5.25 -15.97
CA ASN A 252 -3.98 4.00 -16.36
C ASN A 252 -5.51 4.07 -16.34
N GLY A 253 -6.09 5.23 -16.00
CA GLY A 253 -7.53 5.44 -15.96
C GLY A 253 -8.23 4.69 -14.83
N VAL A 254 -7.56 4.54 -13.67
CA VAL A 254 -8.09 3.83 -12.49
C VAL A 254 -8.21 4.69 -11.24
N TYR A 255 -8.20 6.01 -11.43
CA TYR A 255 -8.52 6.99 -10.41
C TYR A 255 -10.03 7.34 -10.43
N THR A 256 -10.62 7.54 -9.25
CA THR A 256 -12.00 8.01 -9.06
C THR A 256 -12.10 8.84 -7.77
N GLY A 257 -13.28 9.37 -7.45
CA GLY A 257 -13.52 10.14 -6.22
C GLY A 257 -13.45 11.65 -6.45
N CYS A 258 -12.79 12.38 -5.54
CA CYS A 258 -12.66 13.83 -5.60
C CYS A 258 -11.76 14.32 -6.76
N ASP A 259 -11.79 15.62 -7.01
CA ASP A 259 -10.96 16.26 -8.03
C ASP A 259 -9.46 16.10 -7.74
N LEU A 260 -8.66 16.14 -8.80
CA LEU A 260 -7.21 16.07 -8.71
C LEU A 260 -6.57 17.42 -8.32
N PRO A 261 -5.46 17.39 -7.58
CA PRO A 261 -4.66 18.58 -7.31
C PRO A 261 -4.08 19.14 -8.62
N PRO A 262 -3.87 20.47 -8.73
CA PRO A 262 -3.51 21.13 -9.98
C PRO A 262 -2.33 20.49 -10.74
N GLU A 263 -1.34 20.01 -10.01
CA GLU A 263 -0.11 19.40 -10.52
C GLU A 263 -0.39 18.10 -11.30
N LEU A 264 -1.43 17.37 -10.91
CA LEU A 264 -1.79 16.07 -11.50
C LEU A 264 -2.88 16.14 -12.57
N ARG A 265 -3.54 17.31 -12.75
CA ARG A 265 -4.63 17.47 -13.72
C ARG A 265 -4.20 17.22 -15.16
N SER A 266 -2.94 17.55 -15.49
CA SER A 266 -2.37 17.35 -16.83
C SER A 266 -2.29 15.87 -17.25
N LEU A 267 -2.29 14.95 -16.28
CA LEU A 267 -2.21 13.51 -16.51
C LEU A 267 -3.58 12.89 -16.81
N GLN A 268 -4.67 13.60 -16.52
CA GLN A 268 -6.03 13.16 -16.79
C GLN A 268 -6.37 13.48 -18.25
N LYS A 269 -6.07 12.51 -19.14
CA LYS A 269 -6.45 12.56 -20.57
C LYS A 269 -7.80 11.92 -20.83
#